data_AF-A0A2E6JFK0-F1
#
_entry.id   AF-A0A2E6JFK0-F1
#
_cell.length_a   1.000
_cell.length_b   1.000
_cell.length_c   1.000
_cell.angle_alpha   90.00
_cell.angle_beta   90.00
_cell.angle_gamma   90.00
#
_symmetry.space_group_name_H-M   'P 1'
#
loop_
_entity.id
_entity.type
_entity.pdbx_description
1 polymer ?
#
loop_
_entity_poly.entity_id
_entity_poly.type
_entity_poly.pdbx_seq_one_letter_code
_entity_poly.pdbx_strand_id
1 'polypeptide(L)'
;FKEIQKLIKYKCKNSSRWYYLKNLGHQYFFSTVKLCDVFIGNSSSGISEIPSLHVPTVNIGSRQNGRPRSFSIIDTNFEVKNIQKAIKKSMSKNFQKKIKKSKNLFYRNDSLKIINQNILKFLNSKNKQKLFFNINF
;
A
#
# COMPACT_ATOMS: atom_id res chain seq x y z
N PHE A 1 -15.12 -15.09 9.17
CA PHE A 1 -14.19 -14.03 9.69
C PHE A 1 -13.82 -14.23 11.18
N LYS A 2 -14.79 -14.34 12.10
CA LYS A 2 -14.53 -14.55 13.54
C LYS A 2 -13.67 -15.81 13.83
N GLU A 3 -13.88 -16.89 13.10
CA GLU A 3 -13.12 -18.14 13.25
C GLU A 3 -11.65 -18.01 12.86
N ILE A 4 -11.37 -17.35 11.73
CA ILE A 4 -10.00 -17.06 11.29
C ILE A 4 -9.28 -16.20 12.35
N GLN A 5 -9.96 -15.19 12.90
CA GLN A 5 -9.37 -14.38 13.98
C GLN A 5 -9.08 -15.21 15.25
N LYS A 6 -9.96 -16.14 15.62
CA LYS A 6 -9.70 -17.06 16.74
C LYS A 6 -8.47 -17.91 16.46
N LEU A 7 -8.34 -18.47 15.25
CA LEU A 7 -7.18 -19.28 14.86
C LEU A 7 -5.88 -18.46 14.91
N ILE A 8 -5.87 -17.25 14.37
CA ILE A 8 -4.70 -16.36 14.42
C ILE A 8 -4.30 -16.07 15.87
N LYS A 9 -5.26 -15.68 16.71
CA LYS A 9 -5.00 -15.40 18.14
C LYS A 9 -4.45 -16.62 18.87
N TYR A 10 -5.01 -17.80 18.60
CA TYR A 10 -4.53 -19.06 19.17
C TYR A 10 -3.08 -19.35 18.75
N LYS A 11 -2.75 -19.18 17.46
CA LYS A 11 -1.37 -19.37 16.97
C LYS A 11 -0.39 -18.36 17.57
N CYS A 12 -0.78 -17.10 17.74
CA CYS A 12 0.04 -16.08 18.39
C CYS A 12 0.26 -16.37 19.89
N LYS A 13 -0.76 -16.87 20.61
CA LYS A 13 -0.60 -17.20 22.04
C LYS A 13 0.43 -18.30 22.28
N ASN A 14 0.58 -19.21 21.34
CA ASN A 14 1.46 -20.39 21.46
C ASN A 14 2.81 -20.22 20.75
N SER A 15 3.24 -19.00 20.43
CA SER A 15 4.53 -18.78 19.77
C SER A 15 5.08 -17.37 20.01
N SER A 16 6.36 -17.28 20.38
CA SER A 16 7.13 -16.03 20.48
C SER A 16 7.38 -15.34 19.13
N ARG A 17 7.20 -16.03 18.00
CA ARG A 17 7.43 -15.49 16.65
C ARG A 17 6.23 -14.77 16.02
N TRP A 18 5.06 -14.80 16.64
CA TRP A 18 3.82 -14.28 16.04
C TRP A 18 3.12 -13.33 17.00
N TYR A 19 2.84 -12.12 16.53
CA TYR A 19 2.13 -11.11 17.32
C TYR A 19 0.83 -10.72 16.61
N TYR A 20 -0.27 -10.70 17.36
CA TYR A 20 -1.56 -10.22 16.87
C TYR A 20 -1.86 -8.85 17.46
N LEU A 21 -2.06 -7.86 16.59
CA LEU A 21 -2.44 -6.50 16.97
C LEU A 21 -3.73 -6.14 16.24
N LYS A 22 -4.75 -5.71 16.99
CA LYS A 22 -6.05 -5.33 16.41
C LYS A 22 -5.93 -4.01 15.62
N ASN A 23 -5.17 -3.07 16.14
CA ASN A 23 -4.89 -1.78 15.52
C ASN A 23 -3.56 -1.25 16.08
N LEU A 24 -2.70 -0.76 15.20
CA LEU A 24 -1.45 -0.08 15.58
C LEU A 24 -1.61 1.44 15.67
N GLY A 25 -2.67 1.99 15.09
CA GLY A 25 -2.76 3.43 14.82
C GLY A 25 -1.79 3.84 13.71
N HIS A 26 -2.02 5.02 13.14
CA HIS A 26 -1.29 5.49 11.96
C HIS A 26 0.22 5.57 12.23
N GLN A 27 0.62 6.23 13.33
CA GLN A 27 2.03 6.48 13.64
C GLN A 27 2.81 5.18 13.87
N TYR A 28 2.35 4.32 14.78
CA TYR A 28 3.07 3.07 15.04
C TYR A 28 3.03 2.11 13.87
N PHE A 29 1.98 2.13 13.04
CA PHE A 29 1.92 1.32 11.83
C PHE A 29 3.10 1.62 10.90
N PHE A 30 3.29 2.88 10.51
CA PHE A 30 4.37 3.23 9.59
C PHE A 30 5.76 3.12 10.23
N SER A 31 5.89 3.47 11.51
CA SER A 31 7.14 3.26 12.24
C SER A 31 7.53 1.78 12.31
N THR A 32 6.56 0.89 12.53
CA THR A 32 6.80 -0.56 12.55
C THR A 32 7.16 -1.06 11.17
N VAL A 33 6.36 -0.73 10.14
CA VAL A 33 6.61 -1.23 8.77
C VAL A 33 7.97 -0.77 8.25
N LYS A 34 8.41 0.45 8.57
CA LYS A 34 9.74 0.95 8.20
C LYS A 34 10.90 0.07 8.70
N LEU A 35 10.67 -0.69 9.77
CA LEU A 35 11.65 -1.62 10.35
C LEU A 35 11.47 -3.07 9.88
N CYS A 36 10.42 -3.37 9.11
CA CYS A 36 10.18 -4.71 8.59
C CYS A 36 10.97 -4.98 7.32
N ASP A 37 11.39 -6.23 7.13
CA ASP A 37 12.03 -6.68 5.88
C ASP A 37 11.06 -6.70 4.69
N VAL A 38 9.79 -6.97 4.94
CA VAL A 38 8.73 -7.09 3.93
C VAL A 38 7.35 -6.85 4.53
N PHE A 39 6.49 -6.16 3.77
CA PHE A 39 5.06 -6.02 4.04
C PHE A 39 4.28 -7.00 3.16
N ILE A 40 3.43 -7.85 3.74
CA ILE A 40 2.74 -8.92 3.00
C ILE A 40 1.23 -8.81 3.23
N GLY A 41 0.45 -8.93 2.17
CA GLY A 41 -1.01 -8.99 2.25
C GLY A 41 -1.65 -8.43 0.99
N ASN A 42 -2.77 -7.73 1.15
CA ASN A 42 -3.47 -7.09 0.03
C ASN A 42 -4.06 -5.73 0.43
N SER A 43 -3.48 -5.09 1.46
CA SER A 43 -3.89 -3.76 1.92
C SER A 43 -3.60 -2.69 0.86
N SER A 44 -4.43 -1.66 0.79
CA SER A 44 -4.20 -0.50 -0.09
C SER A 44 -2.89 0.20 0.26
N SER A 45 -2.55 0.27 1.55
CA SER A 45 -1.30 0.85 2.04
C SER A 45 -0.08 0.24 1.37
N GLY A 46 -0.11 -1.08 1.12
CA GLY A 46 0.97 -1.79 0.43
C GLY A 46 1.27 -1.25 -0.97
N ILE A 47 0.29 -0.60 -1.60
CA ILE A 47 0.37 -0.02 -2.93
C ILE A 47 0.63 1.48 -2.88
N SER A 48 -0.08 2.22 -2.02
CA SER A 48 -0.08 3.69 -2.02
C SER A 48 0.90 4.33 -1.06
N GLU A 49 1.21 3.70 0.07
CA GLU A 49 1.94 4.34 1.18
C GLU A 49 3.28 3.67 1.46
N ILE A 50 3.29 2.34 1.57
CA ILE A 50 4.49 1.55 1.89
C ILE A 50 5.64 1.77 0.89
N PRO A 51 5.43 2.02 -0.43
CA PRO A 51 6.52 2.36 -1.32
C PRO A 51 7.33 3.61 -0.89
N SER A 52 6.71 4.58 -0.20
CA SER A 52 7.43 5.75 0.34
C SER A 52 8.39 5.39 1.47
N LEU A 53 8.18 4.25 2.14
CA LEU A 53 9.06 3.75 3.19
C LEU A 53 10.24 2.93 2.64
N HIS A 54 10.27 2.68 1.32
CA HIS A 54 11.28 1.82 0.68
C HIS A 54 11.30 0.40 1.25
N VAL A 55 10.15 -0.08 1.72
CA VAL A 55 9.93 -1.46 2.18
C VAL A 55 9.25 -2.22 1.03
N PRO A 56 9.69 -3.44 0.71
CA PRO A 56 9.04 -4.22 -0.33
C PRO A 56 7.64 -4.67 0.11
N THR A 57 6.70 -4.65 -0.82
CA THR A 57 5.35 -5.19 -0.63
C THR A 57 5.20 -6.48 -1.43
N VAL A 58 4.78 -7.57 -0.79
CA VAL A 58 4.23 -8.74 -1.49
C VAL A 58 2.71 -8.61 -1.48
N ASN A 59 2.14 -8.23 -2.62
CA ASN A 59 0.70 -8.08 -2.82
C ASN A 59 0.08 -9.39 -3.30
N ILE A 60 -0.88 -9.93 -2.55
CA ILE A 60 -1.48 -11.24 -2.79
C ILE A 60 -2.88 -11.10 -3.37
N GLY A 61 -3.10 -11.71 -4.53
CA GLY A 61 -4.39 -11.79 -5.19
C GLY A 61 -4.83 -10.51 -5.90
N SER A 62 -6.10 -10.46 -6.29
CA SER A 62 -6.63 -9.47 -7.25
C SER A 62 -7.19 -8.19 -6.62
N ARG A 63 -7.22 -8.06 -5.29
CA ARG A 63 -7.86 -6.93 -4.59
C ARG A 63 -7.34 -5.56 -5.06
N GLN A 64 -6.06 -5.49 -5.44
CA GLN A 64 -5.40 -4.26 -5.85
C GLN A 64 -5.20 -4.13 -7.36
N ASN A 65 -5.89 -4.94 -8.17
CA ASN A 65 -5.78 -4.87 -9.63
C ASN A 65 -6.21 -3.48 -10.16
N GLY A 66 -5.62 -3.06 -11.28
CA GLY A 66 -5.87 -1.75 -11.90
C GLY A 66 -5.15 -0.56 -11.25
N ARG A 67 -4.55 -0.72 -10.06
CA ARG A 67 -3.75 0.33 -9.44
C ARG A 67 -2.32 0.38 -9.99
N PRO A 68 -1.73 1.56 -10.21
CA PRO A 68 -0.31 1.69 -10.56
C PRO A 68 0.61 0.94 -9.59
N ARG A 69 1.70 0.37 -10.12
CA ARG A 69 2.68 -0.38 -9.33
C ARG A 69 4.01 0.36 -9.26
N SER A 70 4.33 0.85 -8.06
CA SER A 70 5.69 1.25 -7.72
C SER A 70 6.62 0.04 -7.78
N PHE A 71 7.90 0.25 -8.10
CA PHE A 71 8.89 -0.84 -8.28
C PHE A 71 9.02 -1.77 -7.06
N SER A 72 8.76 -1.27 -5.85
CA SER A 72 8.85 -2.05 -4.61
C SER A 72 7.76 -3.11 -4.43
N ILE A 73 6.77 -3.16 -5.32
CA ILE A 73 5.62 -4.07 -5.22
C ILE A 73 5.88 -5.33 -6.05
N ILE A 74 5.67 -6.48 -5.44
CA ILE A 74 5.70 -7.80 -6.08
C ILE A 74 4.30 -8.41 -5.96
N ASP A 75 3.59 -8.52 -7.08
CA ASP A 75 2.31 -9.21 -7.13
C ASP A 75 2.50 -10.74 -7.17
N THR A 76 1.62 -11.46 -6.48
CA THR A 76 1.55 -12.93 -6.50
C THR A 76 0.10 -13.39 -6.37
N ASN A 77 -0.18 -14.60 -6.87
CA ASN A 77 -1.44 -15.29 -6.58
C ASN A 77 -1.40 -15.98 -5.19
N PHE A 78 -2.45 -16.73 -4.86
CA PHE A 78 -2.59 -17.43 -3.57
C PHE A 78 -1.77 -18.73 -3.47
N GLU A 79 -1.02 -19.10 -4.51
CA GLU A 79 -0.22 -20.33 -4.48
C GLU A 79 0.98 -20.19 -3.55
N VAL A 80 1.15 -21.15 -2.64
CA VAL A 80 2.23 -21.18 -1.66
C VAL A 80 3.60 -21.01 -2.30
N LYS A 81 3.86 -21.70 -3.41
CA LYS A 81 5.14 -21.62 -4.14
C LYS A 81 5.42 -20.21 -4.65
N ASN A 82 4.40 -19.50 -5.14
CA ASN A 82 4.57 -18.16 -5.69
C ASN A 82 4.73 -17.12 -4.58
N ILE A 83 3.98 -17.26 -3.47
CA ILE A 83 4.15 -16.43 -2.28
C ILE A 83 5.59 -16.59 -1.74
N GLN A 84 6.10 -17.82 -1.63
CA GLN A 84 7.47 -18.08 -1.20
C GLN A 84 8.51 -17.46 -2.15
N LYS A 85 8.31 -17.55 -3.47
CA LYS A 85 9.18 -16.90 -4.46
C LYS A 85 9.15 -15.37 -4.33
N ALA A 86 7.98 -14.78 -4.14
CA ALA A 86 7.81 -13.34 -3.96
C ALA A 86 8.52 -12.85 -2.69
N ILE A 87 8.39 -13.56 -1.57
CA ILE A 87 9.09 -13.27 -0.32
C ILE A 87 10.62 -13.41 -0.49
N LYS A 88 11.10 -14.46 -1.16
CA LYS A 88 12.55 -14.61 -1.43
C LYS A 88 13.08 -13.46 -2.31
N LYS A 89 12.33 -13.06 -3.34
CA LYS A 89 12.68 -11.92 -4.20
C LYS A 89 12.72 -10.62 -3.41
N SER A 90 11.72 -10.36 -2.55
CA SER A 90 11.64 -9.13 -1.75
C SER A 90 12.84 -8.97 -0.83
N MET A 91 13.33 -10.07 -0.25
CA MET A 91 14.48 -10.07 0.66
C MET A 91 15.83 -10.12 -0.06
N SER A 92 15.87 -10.23 -1.40
CA SER A 92 17.15 -10.30 -2.12
C SER A 92 17.91 -8.97 -2.06
N LYS A 93 19.24 -9.04 -1.87
CA LYS A 93 20.11 -7.84 -1.78
C LYS A 93 19.95 -6.91 -2.99
N ASN A 94 19.81 -7.47 -4.19
CA ASN A 94 19.62 -6.70 -5.42
C ASN A 94 18.29 -5.92 -5.42
N PHE A 95 17.19 -6.58 -5.02
CA PHE A 95 15.88 -5.93 -4.97
C PHE A 95 15.85 -4.82 -3.91
N GLN A 96 16.34 -5.10 -2.71
CA GLN A 96 16.46 -4.12 -1.62
C GLN A 96 17.29 -2.89 -2.02
N LYS A 97 18.41 -3.08 -2.72
CA LYS A 97 19.22 -1.98 -3.26
C LYS A 97 18.46 -1.12 -4.27
N LYS A 98 17.69 -1.75 -5.17
CA LYS A 98 16.90 -1.03 -6.18
C LYS A 98 15.74 -0.25 -5.57
N ILE A 99 15.07 -0.80 -4.56
CA ILE A 99 13.95 -0.13 -3.90
C ILE A 99 14.37 1.20 -3.29
N LYS A 100 15.56 1.31 -2.68
CA LYS A 100 16.06 2.56 -2.08
C LYS A 100 16.12 3.75 -3.06
N LYS A 101 16.10 3.51 -4.37
CA LYS A 101 16.09 4.54 -5.42
C LYS A 101 14.73 4.65 -6.12
N SER A 102 13.75 3.83 -5.74
CA SER A 102 12.44 3.80 -6.38
C SER A 102 11.57 4.95 -5.88
N LYS A 103 10.68 5.43 -6.75
CA LYS A 103 9.68 6.44 -6.40
C LYS A 103 8.36 5.76 -6.08
N ASN A 104 7.61 6.35 -5.16
CA ASN A 104 6.22 6.00 -4.96
C ASN A 104 5.36 6.74 -5.99
N LEU A 105 4.66 5.99 -6.85
CA LEU A 105 3.79 6.56 -7.89
C LEU A 105 2.60 7.34 -7.34
N PHE A 106 2.21 7.11 -6.08
CA PHE A 106 1.12 7.83 -5.41
C PHE A 106 1.60 9.04 -4.60
N TYR A 107 2.91 9.23 -4.45
CA TYR A 107 3.45 10.32 -3.66
C TYR A 107 3.67 11.58 -4.50
N ARG A 108 3.16 12.70 -4.00
CA ARG A 108 3.48 14.03 -4.51
C ARG A 108 3.59 15.02 -3.35
N ASN A 109 4.71 15.71 -3.25
CA ASN A 109 5.10 16.55 -2.11
C ASN A 109 4.26 17.84 -1.95
N ASP A 110 3.63 18.32 -3.02
CA ASP A 110 2.88 19.58 -3.09
C ASP A 110 1.35 19.36 -3.08
N SER A 111 0.89 18.14 -2.77
CA SER A 111 -0.53 17.76 -2.83
C SER A 111 -1.43 18.73 -2.07
N LEU A 112 -1.08 19.08 -0.83
CA LEU A 112 -1.86 20.00 0.00
C LEU A 112 -1.92 21.41 -0.61
N LYS A 113 -0.78 21.91 -1.12
CA LYS A 113 -0.70 23.23 -1.74
C LYS A 113 -1.62 23.31 -2.96
N ILE A 114 -1.56 22.30 -3.83
CA ILE A 114 -2.39 22.24 -5.04
C ILE A 114 -3.88 22.12 -4.68
N ILE A 115 -4.22 21.30 -3.70
CA ILE A 115 -5.60 21.17 -3.22
C ILE A 115 -6.11 22.54 -2.71
N ASN A 116 -5.34 23.21 -1.85
CA ASN A 116 -5.74 24.49 -1.29
C ASN A 116 -5.91 25.57 -2.38
N GLN A 117 -4.97 25.65 -3.32
CA GLN A 117 -5.05 26.57 -4.47
C GLN A 117 -6.29 26.29 -5.32
N ASN A 118 -6.61 25.02 -5.58
CA ASN A 118 -7.79 24.65 -6.36
C ASN A 118 -9.09 24.96 -5.64
N ILE A 119 -9.16 24.74 -4.31
CA ILE A 119 -10.32 25.09 -3.49
C ILE A 119 -10.56 26.59 -3.52
N LEU A 120 -9.53 27.41 -3.26
CA LEU A 120 -9.65 28.87 -3.29
C LEU A 120 -10.06 29.38 -4.67
N LYS A 121 -9.48 28.83 -5.74
CA LYS A 121 -9.85 29.16 -7.12
C LYS A 121 -11.31 28.83 -7.41
N PHE A 122 -11.81 27.67 -6.94
CA PHE A 122 -13.21 27.28 -7.12
C PHE A 122 -14.16 28.19 -6.36
N LEU A 123 -13.88 28.50 -5.09
CA LEU A 123 -14.71 29.37 -4.26
C LEU A 123 -14.83 30.78 -4.83
N ASN A 124 -13.76 31.29 -5.47
CA ASN A 124 -13.74 32.60 -6.12
C ASN A 124 -14.33 32.59 -7.55
N SER A 125 -14.73 31.43 -8.08
CA SER A 125 -15.27 31.34 -9.44
C SER A 125 -16.77 31.67 -9.48
N LYS A 126 -17.20 32.43 -10.50
CA LYS A 126 -18.62 32.78 -10.71
C LYS A 126 -19.48 31.61 -11.17
N ASN A 127 -18.90 30.66 -11.92
CA ASN A 127 -19.59 29.49 -12.46
C ASN A 127 -19.33 28.26 -11.60
N LYS A 128 -20.32 27.91 -10.76
CA LYS A 128 -20.20 26.77 -9.82
C LYS A 128 -20.36 25.39 -10.47
N GLN A 129 -20.84 25.32 -11.71
CA GLN A 129 -21.02 24.07 -12.43
C GLN A 129 -20.80 24.27 -13.93
N LYS A 130 -19.96 23.43 -14.54
CA LYS A 130 -19.77 23.38 -15.99
C LYS A 130 -20.79 22.37 -16.54
N LEU A 131 -21.66 22.83 -17.43
CA LEU A 131 -22.59 21.95 -18.13
C LEU A 131 -21.80 21.21 -19.22
N PHE A 132 -21.82 19.88 -19.17
CA PHE A 132 -21.31 19.04 -20.23
C PHE A 132 -22.49 18.65 -21.11
N PHE A 133 -22.45 19.04 -22.38
CA PHE A 133 -23.46 18.68 -23.35
C PHE A 133 -23.06 17.37 -24.03
N ASN A 134 -24.00 16.44 -24.14
CA ASN A 134 -23.81 15.27 -24.99
C ASN A 134 -23.81 15.74 -26.44
N ILE A 135 -22.78 15.36 -27.19
CA ILE A 135 -22.73 15.55 -28.63
C ILE A 135 -23.33 14.27 -29.21
N ASN A 136 -24.44 14.39 -29.93
CA ASN A 136 -25.00 13.25 -30.66
C ASN A 136 -24.06 12.94 -31.82
N PHE A 137 -23.54 11.71 -31.87
CA PHE A 137 -22.90 11.14 -33.05
C PHE A 137 -23.94 10.46 -33.91
#